data_AF-A0A699X6H6-F1
#
_entry.id   AF-A0A699X6H6-F1
#
_cell.length_a   1.000
_cell.length_b   1.000
_cell.length_c   1.000
_cell.angle_alpha   90.00
_cell.angle_beta   90.00
_cell.angle_gamma   90.00
#
_symmetry.space_group_name_H-M   'P 1'
#
loop_
_entity.id
_entity.type
_entity.pdbx_description
1 polymer ?
#
loop_
_entity_poly.entity_id
_entity_poly.type
_entity_poly.pdbx_seq_one_letter_code
_entity_poly.pdbx_strand_id
1 'polypeptide(L)'
;EKVDKYISGLPDNIYGNVKSSKPKTLGETIELANDLMDQKLRTYAERKSDSKRKADDLSRNNQQPFKRHNVTKAYNLGSAEKKTYEGNAPKYT
;
A
#
# COMPACT_ATOMS: atom_id res chain seq x y z
N GLU A 1 -38.55 11.16 -16.35
CA GLU A 1 -37.67 11.25 -15.17
C GLU A 1 -36.24 10.77 -15.52
N LYS A 2 -35.45 11.60 -16.21
CA LYS A 2 -34.09 11.22 -16.66
C LYS A 2 -33.03 11.52 -15.58
N VAL A 3 -33.27 12.56 -14.78
CA VAL A 3 -32.41 12.97 -13.68
C VAL A 3 -32.41 11.92 -12.57
N ASP A 4 -33.58 11.51 -12.05
CA ASP A 4 -33.63 10.54 -10.95
C ASP A 4 -33.09 9.15 -11.35
N LYS A 5 -33.31 8.73 -12.60
CA LYS A 5 -32.68 7.52 -13.13
C LYS A 5 -31.15 7.62 -13.10
N TYR A 6 -30.58 8.76 -13.48
CA TYR A 6 -29.14 8.97 -13.42
C TYR A 6 -28.64 9.01 -11.97
N ILE A 7 -29.32 9.77 -11.08
CA ILE A 7 -28.99 9.86 -9.67
C ILE A 7 -29.01 8.47 -9.02
N SER A 8 -29.99 7.62 -9.33
CA SER A 8 -30.09 6.26 -8.79
C SER A 8 -28.94 5.31 -9.19
N GLY A 9 -28.20 5.64 -10.25
CA GLY A 9 -27.03 4.87 -10.70
C GLY A 9 -25.69 5.36 -10.12
N LEU A 10 -25.70 6.43 -9.32
CA LEU A 10 -24.47 6.99 -8.74
C LEU A 10 -24.01 6.17 -7.53
N PRO A 11 -22.69 6.09 -7.29
CA PRO A 11 -22.16 5.48 -6.08
C PRO A 11 -22.56 6.29 -4.83
N ASP A 12 -22.80 5.59 -3.71
CA ASP A 12 -23.30 6.17 -2.45
C ASP A 12 -22.51 7.39 -1.96
N ASN A 13 -21.21 7.38 -2.23
CA ASN A 13 -20.26 8.41 -1.85
C ASN A 13 -20.44 9.76 -2.59
N ILE A 14 -21.28 9.79 -3.62
CA ILE A 14 -21.67 10.96 -4.42
C ILE A 14 -23.20 11.13 -4.41
N TYR A 15 -23.95 10.03 -4.40
CA TYR A 15 -25.41 9.98 -4.41
C TYR A 15 -26.05 10.98 -3.45
N GLY A 16 -25.66 10.94 -2.18
CA GLY A 16 -26.26 11.79 -1.14
C GLY A 16 -26.08 13.28 -1.43
N ASN A 17 -24.90 13.67 -1.92
CA ASN A 17 -24.57 15.05 -2.23
C ASN A 17 -25.34 15.54 -3.46
N VAL A 18 -25.34 14.75 -4.53
CA VAL A 18 -26.06 15.08 -5.77
C VAL A 18 -27.56 15.18 -5.51
N LYS A 19 -28.15 14.22 -4.78
CA LYS A 19 -29.57 14.24 -4.43
C LYS A 19 -29.95 15.44 -3.57
N SER A 20 -29.09 15.84 -2.65
CA SER A 20 -29.32 17.02 -1.78
C SER A 20 -29.32 18.33 -2.57
N SER A 21 -28.54 18.40 -3.65
CA SER A 21 -28.50 19.56 -4.56
C SER A 21 -29.74 19.73 -5.42
N LYS A 22 -30.62 18.72 -5.50
CA LYS A 22 -31.87 18.73 -6.30
C LYS A 22 -31.66 19.31 -7.72
N PRO A 23 -30.76 18.72 -8.54
CA PRO A 23 -30.48 19.23 -9.87
C PRO A 23 -31.74 19.20 -10.74
N LYS A 24 -31.92 20.23 -11.56
CA LYS A 24 -33.09 20.40 -12.42
C LYS A 24 -32.88 19.75 -13.78
N THR A 25 -31.62 19.68 -14.22
CA THR A 25 -31.25 19.13 -15.53
C THR A 25 -30.28 17.96 -15.39
N LEU A 26 -30.24 17.10 -16.43
CA LEU A 26 -29.28 16.02 -16.50
C LEU A 26 -27.84 16.55 -16.56
N GLY A 27 -27.63 17.68 -17.26
CA GLY A 27 -26.31 18.33 -17.38
C GLY A 27 -25.76 18.75 -16.02
N GLU A 28 -26.56 19.47 -15.23
CA GLU A 28 -26.20 19.86 -13.86
C GLU A 28 -25.87 18.65 -12.98
N THR A 29 -26.60 17.54 -13.15
CA THR A 29 -26.37 16.31 -12.39
C THR A 29 -25.01 15.69 -12.74
N ILE A 30 -24.66 15.67 -14.03
CA ILE A 30 -23.40 15.13 -14.54
C ILE A 30 -22.22 16.02 -14.09
N GLU A 31 -22.37 17.33 -14.21
CA GLU A 31 -21.37 18.32 -13.79
C GLU A 31 -21.08 18.18 -12.29
N LEU A 32 -22.12 18.18 -11.47
CA LEU A 32 -21.98 18.03 -10.02
C LEU A 32 -21.35 16.69 -9.62
N ALA A 33 -21.71 15.59 -10.28
CA ALA A 33 -21.10 14.29 -10.02
C ALA A 33 -19.60 14.28 -10.36
N ASN A 34 -19.21 14.90 -11.48
CA ASN A 34 -17.81 15.03 -11.89
C ASN A 34 -17.02 15.91 -10.92
N ASP A 35 -17.56 17.06 -10.52
CA ASP A 35 -16.92 17.96 -9.55
C ASP A 35 -16.63 17.25 -8.22
N LEU A 36 -17.58 16.44 -7.74
CA LEU A 36 -17.41 15.65 -6.52
C LEU A 36 -16.35 14.54 -6.66
N MET A 37 -16.22 13.92 -7.84
CA MET A 37 -15.13 12.97 -8.11
C MET A 37 -13.77 13.67 -8.13
N ASP A 38 -13.67 14.80 -8.84
CA ASP A 38 -12.46 15.59 -8.97
C ASP A 38 -11.99 16.12 -7.62
N GLN A 39 -12.90 16.61 -6.79
CA GLN A 39 -12.59 17.08 -5.45
C GLN A 39 -11.97 15.97 -4.60
N LYS A 40 -12.53 14.75 -4.62
CA LYS A 40 -11.96 13.61 -3.88
C LYS A 40 -10.60 13.18 -4.40
N LEU A 41 -10.38 13.22 -5.71
CA LEU A 41 -9.10 12.90 -6.32
C LEU A 41 -8.02 13.91 -5.88
N ARG A 42 -8.34 15.21 -5.91
CA ARG A 42 -7.44 16.28 -5.45
C ARG A 42 -7.04 16.10 -3.98
N THR A 43 -8.01 15.85 -3.10
CA THR A 43 -7.74 15.59 -1.67
C THR A 43 -6.85 14.35 -1.45
N TYR A 44 -7.00 13.31 -2.28
CA TYR A 44 -6.15 12.12 -2.18
C TYR A 44 -4.72 12.39 -2.65
N ALA A 45 -4.55 13.12 -3.76
CA ALA A 45 -3.25 13.52 -4.28
C ALA A 45 -2.47 14.39 -3.27
N GLU A 46 -3.13 15.37 -2.65
CA GLU A 46 -2.53 16.21 -1.60
C GLU A 46 -2.04 15.38 -0.42
N ARG A 47 -2.89 14.51 0.16
CA ARG A 47 -2.49 13.63 1.26
C ARG A 47 -1.29 12.74 0.92
N LYS A 48 -1.21 12.22 -0.30
CA LYS A 48 -0.06 11.41 -0.75
C LYS A 48 1.23 12.22 -0.81
N SER A 49 1.15 13.50 -1.18
CA SER A 49 2.31 14.39 -1.24
C SER A 49 2.82 14.79 0.15
N ASP A 50 1.91 15.04 1.10
CA ASP A 50 2.25 15.35 2.49
C ASP A 50 2.85 14.14 3.22
N SER A 51 2.29 12.94 3.01
CA SER A 51 2.79 11.71 3.65
C SER A 51 4.20 11.36 3.16
N LYS A 52 4.54 11.68 1.90
CA LYS A 52 5.87 11.39 1.32
C LYS A 52 6.96 12.24 1.96
N ARG A 53 6.69 13.53 2.21
CA ARG A 53 7.60 14.42 2.96
C ARG A 53 7.86 13.94 4.39
N LYS A 54 6.89 13.30 5.05
CA LYS A 54 7.06 12.73 6.40
C LYS A 54 7.85 11.42 6.42
N ALA A 55 7.74 10.60 5.38
CA ALA A 55 8.47 9.33 5.29
C ALA A 55 9.98 9.54 5.08
N ASP A 56 10.37 10.52 4.26
CA ASP A 56 11.78 10.85 4.06
C ASP A 56 12.44 11.42 5.33
N ASP A 57 11.68 12.18 6.14
CA ASP A 57 12.19 12.77 7.40
C ASP A 57 12.39 11.72 8.51
N LEU A 58 11.51 10.71 8.59
CA LEU A 58 11.66 9.54 9.48
C LEU A 58 12.76 8.57 9.02
N SER A 59 12.97 8.44 7.71
CA SER A 59 14.07 7.64 7.14
C SER A 59 15.44 8.25 7.46
N ARG A 60 15.54 9.59 7.42
CA ARG A 60 16.80 10.31 7.68
C ARG A 60 17.20 10.30 9.16
N ASN A 61 16.26 10.22 10.10
CA ASN A 61 16.56 10.17 11.53
C ASN A 61 16.84 8.75 12.08
N ASN A 62 16.42 7.71 11.36
CA ASN A 62 16.63 6.31 11.73
C ASN A 62 17.90 5.70 11.10
N GLN A 63 18.80 6.52 10.53
CA GLN A 63 20.19 6.11 10.23
C GLN A 63 21.05 5.97 11.48
N GLN A 64 20.46 5.55 12.62
CA GLN A 64 21.24 5.07 13.74
C GLN A 64 21.80 3.69 13.37
N PRO A 65 23.13 3.47 13.47
CA PRO A 65 23.78 2.25 13.04
C PRO A 65 23.50 1.13 14.05
N PHE A 66 22.27 0.61 14.06
CA PHE A 66 22.00 -0.65 14.73
C PHE A 66 22.64 -1.76 13.91
N LYS A 67 23.70 -2.33 14.50
CA LYS A 67 24.21 -3.71 14.38
C LYS A 67 25.69 -3.69 14.08
N ARG A 68 26.53 -3.91 15.10
CA ARG A 68 27.60 -4.92 15.14
C ARG A 68 28.06 -5.13 16.59
N HIS A 69 27.30 -5.90 17.35
CA HIS A 69 27.84 -6.59 18.51
C HIS A 69 27.40 -8.05 18.42
N ASN A 70 28.39 -8.95 18.45
CA ASN A 70 28.30 -10.37 18.83
C ASN A 70 27.98 -11.42 17.75
N VAL A 71 28.79 -11.57 16.69
CA VAL A 71 28.92 -12.87 15.95
C VAL A 71 30.35 -13.06 15.45
N THR A 72 31.35 -13.14 16.33
CA THR A 72 32.74 -13.46 15.95
C THR A 72 33.46 -14.20 17.08
N LYS A 73 32.82 -15.21 17.66
CA LYS A 73 33.47 -16.20 18.54
C LYS A 73 32.73 -17.54 18.42
N ALA A 74 32.88 -18.23 17.29
CA ALA A 74 32.32 -19.57 17.14
C ALA A 74 33.12 -20.52 16.22
N TYR A 75 34.35 -20.18 15.80
CA TYR A 75 35.14 -21.04 14.90
C TYR A 75 36.48 -21.54 15.46
N ASN A 76 36.75 -21.35 16.75
CA ASN A 76 37.94 -21.89 17.41
C ASN A 76 37.58 -22.91 18.50
N LEU A 77 36.75 -23.92 18.21
CA LEU A 77 36.67 -25.14 19.02
C LEU A 77 36.02 -26.27 18.22
N GLY A 78 36.78 -27.29 17.85
CA GLY A 78 36.21 -28.52 17.29
C GLY A 78 36.95 -29.19 16.13
N SER A 79 38.27 -29.08 16.01
CA SER A 79 39.03 -30.10 15.25
C SER A 79 39.18 -31.35 16.11
N ALA A 80 38.14 -32.18 16.12
CA ALA A 80 38.20 -33.53 16.66
C ALA A 80 37.65 -34.51 15.60
N GLU A 81 38.56 -35.35 15.13
CA GLU A 81 38.35 -36.75 14.76
C GLU A 81 37.67 -37.08 13.42
N LYS A 82 38.61 -37.33 12.50
CA LYS A 82 38.59 -38.22 11.34
C LYS A 82 37.78 -39.51 11.57
N LYS A 83 36.73 -39.72 10.76
CA LYS A 83 36.30 -41.05 10.29
C LYS A 83 35.78 -40.93 8.85
N THR A 84 36.42 -41.68 7.95
CA THR A 84 35.93 -41.98 6.60
C THR A 84 34.70 -42.87 6.73
N TYR A 85 33.58 -42.43 6.16
CA TYR A 85 32.41 -43.28 5.95
C TYR A 85 32.24 -43.47 4.45
N GLU A 86 32.60 -44.66 3.98
CA GLU A 86 32.29 -45.12 2.62
C GLU A 86 30.78 -45.24 2.48
N GLY A 87 30.19 -44.28 1.77
CA GLY A 87 28.77 -44.31 1.43
C GLY A 87 28.51 -45.35 0.34
N ASN A 88 27.79 -46.41 0.70
CA ASN A 88 27.18 -47.31 -0.28
C ASN A 88 26.13 -46.54 -1.09
N ALA A 89 26.34 -46.41 -2.40
CA ALA A 89 25.38 -45.78 -3.31
C ALA A 89 24.10 -46.63 -3.45
N PRO A 90 22.90 -46.01 -3.50
CA PRO A 90 21.65 -46.76 -3.64
C PRO A 90 21.51 -47.30 -5.06
N LYS A 91 21.25 -48.61 -5.18
CA LYS A 91 20.87 -49.24 -6.45
C LYS A 91 19.38 -48.98 -6.69
N TYR A 92 19.07 -48.29 -7.79
CA TYR A 92 17.73 -48.27 -8.34
C TYR A 92 17.49 -49.57 -9.11
N THR A 93 16.45 -50.30 -8.70
CA THR A 93 15.70 -51.25 -9.55
C THR A 93 14.24 -51.10 -9.19
#